data_AF-A0A9E4RF82-F1
#
_entry.id   AF-A0A9E4RF82-F1
#
_cell.length_a   1.000
_cell.length_b   1.000
_cell.length_c   1.000
_cell.angle_alpha   90.00
_cell.angle_beta   90.00
_cell.angle_gamma   90.00
#
_symmetry.space_group_name_H-M   'P 1'
#
loop_
_entity.id
_entity.type
_entity.pdbx_description
1 polymer ?
#
loop_
_entity_poly.entity_id
_entity_poly.type
_entity_poly.pdbx_seq_one_letter_code
_entity_poly.pdbx_strand_id
1 'polypeptide(L)'
;TGVRKACEKRPIPSGAIEALADDVEKQVYAQAKAEIPSSFVGELVMERLRALDHIAYIRFASVYRAFADVDELAEELAALKAGWSRPDVPPDQLPMLPEAAPSAAAPAKKRRRRRRRGEANQVVAFPEGQDKTQQRNAEGR
;
A
#
# COMPACT_ATOMS: atom_id res chain seq x y z
N THR A 1 10.78 24.31 10.11
CA THR A 1 10.95 23.42 11.29
C THR A 1 9.71 22.61 11.66
N GLY A 2 8.53 22.80 11.06
CA GLY A 2 7.32 22.00 11.36
C GLY A 2 7.39 20.54 10.88
N VAL A 3 7.61 20.33 9.57
CA VAL A 3 7.67 18.98 8.97
C VAL A 3 8.77 18.11 9.59
N ARG A 4 9.98 18.65 9.72
CA ARG A 4 11.10 17.96 10.40
C ARG A 4 10.77 17.52 11.82
N LYS A 5 10.09 18.37 12.60
CA LYS A 5 9.66 18.02 13.96
C LYS A 5 8.57 16.95 13.97
N ALA A 6 7.66 16.95 12.98
CA ALA A 6 6.65 15.91 12.86
C ALA A 6 7.23 14.53 12.53
N CYS A 7 8.32 14.52 11.74
CA CYS A 7 9.01 13.31 11.27
C CYS A 7 10.04 12.73 12.26
N GLU A 8 10.29 13.39 13.40
CA GLU A 8 11.35 12.99 14.32
C GLU A 8 11.11 11.61 14.95
N LYS A 9 12.16 10.77 14.98
CA LYS A 9 12.18 9.39 15.53
C LYS A 9 11.31 8.38 14.77
N ARG A 10 10.93 8.67 13.52
CA ARG A 10 10.25 7.73 12.63
C ARG A 10 11.24 7.11 11.63
N PRO A 11 11.01 5.87 11.16
CA PRO A 11 11.81 5.23 10.12
C PRO A 11 11.44 5.82 8.75
N ILE A 12 11.76 7.10 8.53
CA ILE A 12 11.50 7.80 7.27
C ILE A 12 12.75 7.72 6.40
N PRO A 13 12.64 7.46 5.09
CA PRO A 13 13.78 7.41 4.20
C PRO A 13 14.57 8.72 4.22
N SER A 14 15.89 8.61 4.22
CA SER A 14 16.77 9.79 4.11
C SER A 14 16.46 10.54 2.81
N GLY A 15 16.28 11.86 2.89
CA GLY A 15 15.92 12.69 1.74
C GLY A 15 14.41 12.78 1.45
N ALA A 16 13.55 12.02 2.14
CA ALA A 16 12.11 12.08 1.88
C ALA A 16 11.48 13.40 2.34
N ILE A 17 12.03 14.03 3.38
CA ILE A 17 11.57 15.33 3.87
C ILE A 17 11.95 16.43 2.88
N GLU A 18 13.17 16.36 2.32
CA GLU A 18 13.67 17.25 1.29
C GLU A 18 12.85 17.10 0.01
N ALA A 19 12.60 15.86 -0.44
CA ALA A 19 11.76 15.60 -1.60
C ALA A 19 10.31 16.09 -1.42
N LEU A 20 9.76 15.99 -0.20
CA LEU A 20 8.46 16.56 0.13
C LEU A 20 8.48 18.08 0.02
N ALA A 21 9.51 18.74 0.52
CA ALA A 21 9.66 20.20 0.42
C ALA A 21 9.78 20.65 -1.04
N ASP A 22 10.63 19.99 -1.83
CA ASP A 22 10.82 20.27 -3.26
C ASP A 22 9.51 20.14 -4.04
N ASP A 23 8.71 19.11 -3.73
CA ASP A 23 7.42 18.91 -4.39
C ASP A 23 6.40 19.98 -3.99
N VAL A 24 6.36 20.34 -2.71
CA VAL A 24 5.49 21.44 -2.24
C VAL A 24 5.86 22.75 -2.94
N GLU A 25 7.15 23.06 -3.05
CA GLU A 25 7.62 24.24 -3.77
C GLU A 25 7.19 24.21 -5.24
N LYS A 26 7.38 23.08 -5.94
CA LYS A 26 6.96 22.94 -7.35
C LYS A 26 5.48 23.20 -7.54
N GLN A 27 4.62 22.69 -6.66
CA GLN A 27 3.17 22.89 -6.77
C GLN A 27 2.74 24.32 -6.45
N VAL A 28 3.38 24.94 -5.47
CA VAL A 28 3.22 26.36 -5.14
C VAL A 28 3.62 27.22 -6.35
N TYR A 29 4.76 26.96 -6.97
CA TYR A 29 5.18 27.66 -8.19
C TYR A 29 4.24 27.42 -9.37
N ALA A 30 3.70 26.20 -9.52
CA ALA A 30 2.78 25.84 -10.60
C ALA A 30 1.43 26.58 -10.53
N GLN A 31 1.01 27.08 -9.36
CA GLN A 31 -0.21 27.88 -9.23
C GLN A 31 -0.12 29.22 -9.98
N ALA A 32 1.08 29.71 -10.32
CA ALA A 32 1.34 30.96 -11.03
C ALA A 32 0.60 32.20 -10.44
N LYS A 33 0.33 32.18 -9.13
CA LYS A 33 -0.31 33.27 -8.39
C LYS A 33 0.73 34.07 -7.61
N ALA A 34 0.51 35.38 -7.52
CA ALA A 34 1.37 36.26 -6.74
C ALA A 34 1.27 36.00 -5.23
N GLU A 35 0.09 35.59 -4.75
CA GLU A 35 -0.17 35.26 -3.36
C GLU A 35 -0.82 33.89 -3.26
N ILE A 36 -0.35 33.08 -2.30
CA ILE A 36 -0.87 31.74 -2.05
C ILE A 36 -1.32 31.67 -0.59
N PRO A 37 -2.58 31.24 -0.34
CA PRO A 37 -3.05 31.04 1.02
C PRO A 37 -2.17 30.05 1.78
N SER A 38 -1.81 30.38 3.02
CA SER A 38 -1.09 29.44 3.90
C SER A 38 -1.85 28.12 4.09
N SER A 39 -3.18 28.16 3.95
CA SER A 39 -4.02 26.98 4.02
C SER A 39 -3.70 25.94 2.95
N PHE A 40 -3.43 26.43 1.72
CA PHE A 40 -3.09 25.58 0.58
C PHE A 40 -1.76 24.84 0.80
N VAL A 41 -0.75 25.54 1.33
CA VAL A 41 0.56 24.94 1.61
C VAL A 41 0.43 23.86 2.69
N GLY A 42 -0.33 24.14 3.75
CA GLY A 42 -0.55 23.16 4.83
C GLY A 42 -1.30 21.92 4.39
N GLU A 43 -2.33 22.08 3.55
CA GLU A 43 -3.06 20.96 2.93
C GLU A 43 -2.14 20.09 2.08
N LEU A 44 -1.27 20.72 1.29
CA LEU A 44 -0.33 20.00 0.44
C LEU A 44 0.69 19.19 1.24
N VAL A 45 1.23 19.80 2.30
CA VAL A 45 2.12 19.10 3.23
C VAL A 45 1.41 17.94 3.91
N MET A 46 0.14 18.13 4.30
CA MET A 46 -0.69 17.10 4.91
C MET A 46 -0.90 15.90 3.98
N GLU A 47 -1.22 16.13 2.72
CA GLU A 47 -1.41 15.08 1.73
C GLU A 47 -0.13 14.25 1.55
N ARG A 48 1.01 14.93 1.37
CA ARG A 48 2.32 14.27 1.22
C ARG A 48 2.73 13.51 2.48
N LEU A 49 2.52 14.07 3.66
CA LEU A 49 2.80 13.40 4.93
C LEU A 49 1.90 12.17 5.15
N ARG A 50 0.62 12.24 4.76
CA ARG A 50 -0.30 11.10 4.90
C ARG A 50 0.17 9.89 4.08
N ALA A 51 0.73 10.12 2.88
CA ALA A 51 1.30 9.05 2.07
C ALA A 51 2.64 8.52 2.60
N LEU A 52 3.42 9.37 3.27
CA LEU A 52 4.77 9.06 3.74
C LEU A 52 4.75 8.38 5.11
N ASP A 53 4.06 8.94 6.10
CA ASP A 53 3.96 8.40 7.44
C ASP A 53 2.71 8.90 8.19
N HIS A 54 1.85 7.96 8.58
CA HIS A 54 0.61 8.22 9.30
C HIS A 54 0.82 8.94 10.64
N ILE A 55 1.88 8.64 11.39
CA ILE A 55 2.16 9.25 12.70
C ILE A 55 2.72 10.66 12.53
N ALA A 56 3.61 10.87 11.55
CA ALA A 56 4.10 12.20 11.20
C ALA A 56 2.96 13.11 10.72
N TYR A 57 2.02 12.57 9.93
CA TYR A 57 0.79 13.27 9.55
C TYR A 57 0.00 13.75 10.77
N ILE A 58 -0.33 12.86 11.72
CA ILE A 58 -1.09 13.24 12.92
C ILE A 58 -0.36 14.30 13.76
N ARG A 59 0.96 14.18 13.92
CA ARG A 59 1.78 15.15 14.67
C ARG A 59 1.81 16.52 14.01
N PHE A 60 1.78 16.57 12.68
CA PHE A 60 1.68 17.82 11.95
C PHE A 60 0.27 18.40 12.04
N ALA A 61 -0.74 17.53 11.88
CA ALA A 61 -2.15 17.90 11.91
C ALA A 61 -2.56 18.53 13.24
N SER A 62 -2.07 18.03 14.36
CA SER A 62 -2.41 18.58 15.68
C SER A 62 -2.00 20.05 15.86
N VAL A 63 -0.90 20.48 15.24
CA VAL A 63 -0.45 21.87 15.28
C VAL A 63 -1.18 22.72 14.24
N TYR A 64 -1.42 22.16 13.05
CA TYR A 64 -1.96 22.90 11.92
C TYR A 64 -3.48 23.11 11.99
N ARG A 65 -4.24 22.08 12.35
CA ARG A 65 -5.71 22.16 12.50
C ARG A 65 -6.14 22.75 13.84
N ALA A 66 -5.24 22.79 14.82
CA ALA A 66 -5.51 23.26 16.18
C ALA A 66 -6.84 22.69 16.70
N PHE A 67 -6.99 21.36 16.63
CA PHE A 67 -8.21 20.65 17.00
C PHE A 67 -8.76 21.18 18.32
N ALA A 68 -10.00 21.67 18.29
CA ALA A 68 -10.63 22.28 19.46
C ALA A 68 -11.05 21.21 20.49
N ASP A 69 -11.27 19.98 20.01
CA ASP A 69 -11.74 18.86 20.82
C ASP A 69 -10.95 17.57 20.51
N VAL A 70 -10.82 16.72 21.53
CA VAL A 70 -10.21 15.39 21.41
C VAL A 70 -11.06 14.49 20.52
N ASP A 71 -12.37 14.70 20.49
CA ASP A 71 -13.29 13.96 19.62
C ASP A 71 -12.99 14.19 18.12
N GLU A 72 -12.65 15.42 17.71
CA GLU A 72 -12.28 15.74 16.33
C GLU A 72 -10.99 15.00 15.91
N LEU A 73 -10.02 14.91 16.83
CA LEU A 73 -8.81 14.12 16.62
C LEU A 73 -9.12 12.61 16.58
N ALA A 74 -10.07 12.14 17.39
CA ALA A 74 -10.47 10.74 17.43
C ALA A 74 -11.15 10.30 16.13
N GLU A 75 -11.99 11.16 15.54
CA GLU A 75 -12.60 10.94 14.23
C GLU A 75 -11.54 10.85 13.11
N GLU A 76 -10.59 11.79 13.07
CA GLU A 76 -9.50 11.77 12.10
C GLU A 76 -8.61 10.52 12.27
N LEU A 77 -8.35 10.12 13.52
CA LEU A 77 -7.60 8.89 13.83
C LEU A 77 -8.37 7.64 13.42
N ALA A 78 -9.69 7.62 13.59
CA ALA A 78 -10.54 6.52 13.16
C ALA A 78 -10.53 6.38 11.62
N ALA A 79 -10.60 7.51 10.90
CA ALA A 79 -10.46 7.54 9.45
C ALA A 79 -9.09 6.98 8.99
N LEU A 80 -8.01 7.31 9.70
CA LEU A 80 -6.68 6.79 9.40
C LEU A 80 -6.51 5.30 9.74
N LYS A 81 -7.11 4.84 10.85
CA LYS A 81 -7.08 3.43 11.30
C LYS A 81 -7.71 2.47 10.29
N ALA A 82 -8.73 2.90 9.55
CA ALA A 82 -9.40 2.07 8.54
C ALA A 82 -8.45 1.62 7.40
N GLY A 83 -7.34 2.35 7.18
CA GLY A 83 -6.31 2.01 6.19
C GLY A 83 -4.94 1.65 6.79
N TRP A 84 -4.80 1.58 8.11
CA TRP A 84 -3.50 1.39 8.76
C TRP A 84 -3.23 -0.09 9.09
N SER A 85 -2.19 -0.67 8.47
CA SER A 85 -1.61 -1.95 8.90
C SER A 85 -0.42 -1.68 9.83
N ARG A 86 -0.33 -2.40 10.96
CA ARG A 86 0.81 -2.30 11.88
C ARG A 86 2.11 -2.55 11.09
N PRO A 87 3.10 -1.63 11.13
CA PRO A 87 4.41 -1.93 10.56
C PRO A 87 5.02 -3.10 11.34
N ASP A 88 5.23 -4.18 10.60
CA ASP A 88 6.16 -5.28 10.81
C ASP A 88 6.58 -5.54 12.26
N VAL A 89 5.75 -6.32 12.97
CA VAL A 89 6.20 -7.09 14.12
C VAL A 89 7.05 -8.25 13.58
N PRO A 90 8.31 -8.44 14.02
CA PRO A 90 9.09 -9.61 13.61
C PRO A 90 8.30 -10.89 13.90
N PRO A 91 8.14 -11.80 12.93
CA PRO A 91 7.29 -13.00 13.07
C PRO A 91 7.75 -13.95 14.18
N ASP A 92 8.98 -13.78 14.65
CA ASP A 92 9.67 -14.50 15.72
C ASP A 92 9.44 -13.92 17.12
N GLN A 93 8.78 -12.76 17.25
CA GLN A 93 8.33 -12.25 18.54
C GLN A 93 6.99 -12.86 18.92
N LEU A 94 7.03 -13.86 19.82
CA LEU A 94 5.85 -14.32 20.53
C LEU A 94 5.18 -13.14 21.26
N PRO A 95 3.88 -12.90 21.08
CA PRO A 95 3.18 -11.90 21.87
C PRO A 95 3.25 -12.33 23.34
N MET A 96 3.96 -11.55 24.16
CA MET A 96 4.17 -11.81 25.59
C MET A 96 2.89 -11.75 26.43
N LEU A 97 1.75 -11.42 25.81
CA LEU A 97 0.43 -11.39 26.42
C LEU A 97 -0.60 -11.92 25.40
N PRO A 98 -1.60 -12.70 25.82
CA PRO A 98 -2.73 -13.01 24.94
C PRO A 98 -3.46 -11.70 24.63
N GLU A 99 -3.40 -11.27 23.36
CA GLU A 99 -4.19 -10.17 22.84
C GLU A 99 -5.67 -10.58 22.99
N ALA A 100 -6.38 -9.96 23.94
CA ALA A 100 -7.83 -10.05 23.98
C ALA A 100 -8.35 -9.41 22.69
N ALA A 101 -8.59 -10.26 21.69
CA ALA A 101 -9.01 -9.86 20.36
C ALA A 101 -10.31 -9.04 20.43
N PRO A 102 -10.38 -7.83 19.84
CA PRO A 102 -11.66 -7.29 19.44
C PRO A 102 -12.05 -7.94 18.10
N SER A 103 -12.59 -9.17 18.15
CA SER A 103 -13.17 -9.81 16.97
C SER A 103 -14.58 -9.28 16.73
N ALA A 104 -14.68 -8.08 16.13
CA ALA A 104 -15.89 -7.68 15.42
C ALA A 104 -16.00 -8.46 14.10
N ALA A 105 -17.19 -9.02 13.86
CA ALA A 105 -17.50 -10.03 12.88
C ALA A 105 -17.41 -9.60 11.40
N ALA A 106 -16.99 -10.54 10.52
CA ALA A 106 -17.55 -10.69 9.17
C ALA A 106 -17.35 -12.14 8.65
N PRO A 107 -18.30 -12.71 7.88
CA PRO A 107 -18.46 -14.16 7.74
C PRO A 107 -17.61 -14.79 6.63
N ALA A 108 -17.07 -15.98 6.93
CA ALA A 108 -16.34 -16.84 6.00
C ALA A 108 -17.22 -17.35 4.85
N LYS A 109 -16.98 -16.89 3.62
CA LYS A 109 -17.51 -17.53 2.41
C LYS A 109 -16.75 -18.83 2.13
N LYS A 110 -17.44 -19.96 2.35
CA LYS A 110 -17.03 -21.33 1.97
C LYS A 110 -16.62 -21.40 0.48
N ARG A 111 -15.32 -21.35 0.17
CA ARG A 111 -14.80 -21.83 -1.12
C ARG A 111 -14.67 -23.34 -1.06
N ARG A 112 -15.76 -24.00 -1.47
CA ARG A 112 -15.89 -25.44 -1.69
C ARG A 112 -14.85 -25.91 -2.73
N ARG A 113 -13.67 -26.35 -2.27
CA ARG A 113 -12.63 -26.95 -3.13
C ARG A 113 -13.06 -28.37 -3.49
N ARG A 114 -13.73 -28.50 -4.64
CA ARG A 114 -14.11 -29.79 -5.23
C ARG A 114 -12.83 -30.54 -5.61
N ARG A 115 -12.40 -31.48 -4.76
CA ARG A 115 -11.42 -32.51 -5.14
C ARG A 115 -12.04 -33.36 -6.24
N ARG A 116 -11.42 -33.40 -7.43
CA ARG A 116 -11.46 -34.57 -8.30
C ARG A 116 -10.03 -35.07 -8.46
N ARG A 117 -9.88 -36.34 -8.08
CA ARG A 117 -8.69 -37.18 -8.06
C ARG A 117 -8.82 -38.13 -9.25
N GLY A 118 -7.71 -38.47 -9.89
CA GLY A 118 -7.60 -39.36 -11.07
C GLY A 118 -6.61 -38.72 -12.05
N GLU A 119 -5.31 -38.99 -11.98
CA GLU A 119 -4.60 -40.26 -12.24
C GLU A 119 -4.72 -40.68 -13.71
N ALA A 120 -3.69 -40.36 -14.50
CA ALA A 120 -3.28 -41.12 -15.68
C ALA A 120 -1.88 -40.68 -16.13
N ASN A 121 -0.97 -41.62 -15.96
CA ASN A 121 0.39 -41.72 -16.48
C ASN A 121 0.41 -41.68 -18.02
N GLN A 122 1.32 -40.91 -18.64
CA GLN A 122 2.00 -41.38 -19.86
C GLN A 122 3.32 -40.65 -20.08
N VAL A 123 4.40 -41.40 -19.83
CA VAL A 123 5.75 -41.13 -20.31
C VAL A 123 5.79 -41.53 -21.78
N VAL A 124 6.13 -40.62 -22.69
CA VAL A 124 6.74 -40.99 -23.98
C VAL A 124 7.80 -39.95 -24.34
N ALA A 125 9.01 -40.45 -24.51
CA ALA A 125 10.17 -39.70 -24.94
C ALA A 125 10.61 -40.24 -26.32
N PHE A 126 11.15 -39.30 -27.12
CA PHE A 126 11.97 -39.43 -28.33
C PHE A 126 11.33 -39.91 -29.65
N PRO A 127 11.48 -39.13 -30.75
CA PRO A 127 11.28 -39.60 -32.11
C PRO A 127 12.61 -40.12 -32.68
N GLU A 128 12.65 -41.41 -33.03
CA GLU A 128 13.64 -41.94 -33.97
C GLU A 128 13.02 -41.96 -35.37
N GLY A 129 13.75 -41.38 -36.32
CA GLY A 129 13.36 -41.36 -37.72
C GLY A 129 13.50 -42.72 -38.39
N GLN A 130 12.68 -42.93 -39.41
CA GLN A 130 13.06 -43.65 -40.61
C GLN A 130 12.17 -43.23 -41.78
N ASP A 131 12.85 -42.76 -42.81
CA ASP A 131 12.43 -42.39 -44.15
C ASP A 131 11.99 -43.64 -44.94
N LYS A 132 10.80 -43.60 -45.57
CA LYS A 132 10.50 -44.32 -46.83
C LYS A 132 9.39 -43.61 -47.63
N THR A 133 9.83 -42.86 -48.65
CA THR A 133 9.50 -43.14 -50.06
C THR A 133 8.02 -43.16 -50.49
N GLN A 134 7.67 -42.11 -51.26
CA GLN A 134 6.85 -42.14 -52.47
C GLN A 134 5.37 -42.55 -52.39
N GLN A 135 4.51 -41.63 -52.86
CA GLN A 135 3.79 -41.67 -54.15
C GLN A 135 2.32 -41.21 -54.08
N ARG A 136 2.03 -40.21 -54.94
CA ARG A 136 0.78 -39.91 -55.68
C ARG A 136 -0.30 -39.17 -54.89
N ASN A 137 -0.62 -37.91 -55.17
CA ASN A 137 -1.13 -37.23 -56.39
C ASN A 137 -2.64 -36.99 -56.28
N ALA A 138 -3.04 -35.80 -56.77
CA ALA A 138 -4.36 -35.40 -57.26
C ALA A 138 -5.39 -34.99 -56.17
N GLU A 139 -5.68 -33.69 -56.06
CA GLU A 139 -6.87 -32.98 -56.59
C GLU A 139 -7.86 -32.79 -55.43
N GLY A 140 -8.42 -31.63 -55.10
CA GLY A 140 -8.71 -30.42 -55.86
C GLY A 140 -10.12 -29.97 -55.45
N ARG A 141 -10.27 -28.68 -55.11
CA ARG A 141 -11.49 -27.91 -54.75
C ARG A 141 -11.85 -27.80 -53.27
#